data_AF-M2PGZ3-F1
#
_entry.id   AF-M2PGZ3-F1
#
_cell.length_a   1.000
_cell.length_b   1.000
_cell.length_c   1.000
_cell.angle_alpha   90.00
_cell.angle_beta   90.00
_cell.angle_gamma   90.00
#
_symmetry.space_group_name_H-M   'P 1'
#
loop_
_entity.id
_entity.type
_entity.pdbx_description
1 polymer ?
#
loop_
_entity_poly.entity_id
_entity_poly.type
_entity_poly.pdbx_seq_one_letter_code
_entity_poly.pdbx_strand_id
1 'polypeptide(L)'
;MLTERGIVATLIGERMTRSVLVEAADAQTAYAAAQQIQERIGELAEISRTVSRFIELIGVRHEITADLLFVRFEFTTGDAAGHNMVTLAADALLSHLLHTVPGISYGSISGNYCTDKKATAVNGILGRGKNIVTELVVPRQIVADQLHTTAARIAQLNVRKNLLGTLLAGGIRSANAHYANMLLGFYLATGQDAANIVEGSQGITVAEDRDGDLYFSCTVPNLIVGTVGNGKTLGFVETNLTRLGCRTERPPGDNARRLAVIAAATVLCGELSLLAAQTNPGELMHAHVQLERGDQRTKGEA
;
A
#
# COMPACT_ATOMS: atom_id res chain seq x y z
N MET A 1 -21.73 13.93 -14.70
CA MET A 1 -20.40 13.30 -14.46
C MET A 1 -19.94 12.65 -15.74
N LEU A 2 -18.63 12.62 -16.02
CA LEU A 2 -18.08 11.99 -17.23
C LEU A 2 -18.31 10.47 -17.24
N THR A 3 -18.28 9.83 -16.07
CA THR A 3 -18.66 8.42 -15.91
C THR A 3 -19.82 8.34 -14.90
N GLU A 4 -20.73 7.38 -15.06
CA GLU A 4 -21.97 7.31 -14.26
C GLU A 4 -21.69 7.16 -12.76
N ARG A 5 -20.75 6.27 -12.38
CA ARG A 5 -20.42 5.97 -10.98
C ARG A 5 -19.15 6.66 -10.46
N GLY A 6 -18.43 7.39 -11.31
CA GLY A 6 -17.09 7.86 -10.97
C GLY A 6 -16.11 6.70 -10.75
N ILE A 7 -15.09 6.93 -9.92
CA ILE A 7 -14.18 5.88 -9.44
C ILE A 7 -14.84 5.17 -8.27
N VAL A 8 -15.03 3.85 -8.40
CA VAL A 8 -15.45 2.98 -7.31
C VAL A 8 -14.20 2.49 -6.59
N ALA A 9 -14.22 2.50 -5.26
CA ALA A 9 -13.10 2.04 -4.44
C ALA A 9 -13.59 1.04 -3.40
N THR A 10 -12.91 -0.11 -3.33
CA THR A 10 -13.24 -1.21 -2.42
C THR A 10 -12.04 -1.50 -1.52
N LEU A 11 -12.24 -1.35 -0.21
CA LEU A 11 -11.27 -1.81 0.79
C LEU A 11 -11.43 -3.33 0.97
N ILE A 12 -10.43 -4.09 0.53
CA ILE A 12 -10.42 -5.56 0.61
C ILE A 12 -9.98 -6.03 1.98
N GLY A 13 -9.06 -5.30 2.61
CA GLY A 13 -8.58 -5.62 3.94
C GLY A 13 -7.60 -4.58 4.45
N GLU A 14 -7.38 -4.59 5.76
CA GLU A 14 -6.37 -3.75 6.38
C GLU A 14 -5.72 -4.47 7.56
N ARG A 15 -4.42 -4.24 7.72
CA ARG A 15 -3.62 -4.70 8.86
C ARG A 15 -2.26 -4.04 8.82
N MET A 16 -1.75 -3.55 9.94
CA MET A 16 -0.34 -3.24 10.07
C MET A 16 0.40 -4.44 10.66
N THR A 17 1.66 -4.62 10.32
CA THR A 17 2.40 -5.83 10.72
C THR A 17 3.75 -5.51 11.32
N ARG A 18 4.15 -6.35 12.28
CA ARG A 18 5.51 -6.41 12.83
C ARG A 18 5.90 -7.88 12.94
N SER A 19 7.11 -8.19 12.49
CA SER A 19 7.67 -9.53 12.60
C SER A 19 8.82 -9.55 13.59
N VAL A 20 8.85 -10.53 14.47
CA VAL A 20 9.97 -10.80 15.37
C VAL A 20 10.71 -12.06 14.91
N LEU A 21 11.99 -12.15 15.28
CA LEU A 21 12.82 -13.33 15.11
C LEU A 21 13.09 -13.92 16.49
N VAL A 22 12.82 -15.21 16.60
CA VAL A 22 13.03 -16.04 17.78
C VAL A 22 13.99 -17.17 17.38
N GLU A 23 14.97 -17.45 18.22
CA GLU A 23 15.86 -18.59 18.07
C GLU A 23 15.35 -19.71 18.98
N ALA A 24 15.34 -20.96 18.51
CA ALA A 24 14.95 -22.12 19.28
C ALA A 24 16.13 -23.08 19.45
N ALA A 25 16.00 -24.10 20.30
CA ALA A 25 17.03 -25.13 20.42
C ALA A 25 17.23 -25.94 19.12
N ASP A 26 16.14 -26.15 18.38
CA ASP A 26 16.10 -26.86 17.10
C ASP A 26 14.78 -26.57 16.36
N ALA A 27 14.65 -27.09 15.14
CA ALA A 27 13.45 -26.92 14.32
C ALA A 27 12.17 -27.52 14.96
N GLN A 28 12.30 -28.58 15.75
CA GLN A 28 11.16 -29.19 16.44
C GLN A 28 10.62 -28.28 17.54
N THR A 29 11.54 -27.66 18.29
CA THR A 29 11.23 -26.68 19.33
C THR A 29 10.63 -25.42 18.72
N ALA A 30 11.17 -24.94 17.60
CA ALA A 30 10.59 -23.81 16.85
C ALA A 30 9.14 -24.10 16.40
N TYR A 31 8.88 -25.32 15.91
CA TYR A 31 7.53 -25.74 15.51
C TYR A 31 6.57 -25.83 16.70
N ALA A 32 7.00 -26.45 17.80
CA ALA A 32 6.20 -26.51 19.02
C ALA A 32 5.88 -25.11 19.57
N ALA A 33 6.84 -24.18 19.55
CA ALA A 33 6.64 -22.79 19.93
C ALA A 33 5.61 -22.11 19.01
N ALA A 34 5.69 -22.31 17.70
CA ALA A 34 4.72 -21.75 16.75
C ALA A 34 3.28 -22.26 17.00
N GLN A 35 3.11 -23.54 17.33
CA GLN A 35 1.81 -24.10 17.70
C GLN A 35 1.26 -23.47 18.99
N GLN A 36 2.09 -23.35 20.04
CA GLN A 36 1.68 -22.72 21.29
C GLN A 36 1.29 -21.25 21.10
N ILE A 37 2.02 -20.50 20.28
CA ILE A 37 1.68 -19.11 19.94
C ILE A 37 0.30 -19.04 19.28
N GLN A 38 0.02 -19.96 18.36
CA GLN A 38 -1.26 -20.01 17.63
C GLN A 38 -2.44 -20.32 18.57
N GLU A 39 -2.26 -21.21 19.54
CA GLU A 39 -3.27 -21.56 20.55
C GLU A 39 -3.55 -20.42 21.54
N ARG A 40 -2.56 -19.54 21.77
CA ARG A 40 -2.62 -18.46 22.75
C ARG A 40 -2.98 -17.09 22.15
N ILE A 41 -3.50 -17.02 20.92
CA ILE A 41 -3.85 -15.74 20.26
C ILE A 41 -4.79 -14.88 21.12
N GLY A 42 -5.77 -15.48 21.81
CA GLY A 42 -6.67 -14.72 22.69
C GLY A 42 -5.94 -14.00 23.82
N GLU A 43 -5.02 -14.69 24.50
CA GLU A 43 -4.16 -14.11 25.54
C GLU A 43 -3.25 -13.01 24.97
N LEU A 44 -2.61 -13.26 23.83
CA LEU A 44 -1.75 -12.28 23.14
C LEU A 44 -2.54 -11.04 22.69
N ALA A 45 -3.81 -11.19 22.31
CA ALA A 45 -4.68 -10.06 22.00
C ALA A 45 -4.94 -9.19 23.23
N GLU A 46 -5.21 -9.78 24.40
CA GLU A 46 -5.37 -9.01 25.65
C GLU A 46 -4.09 -8.23 26.00
N ILE A 47 -2.93 -8.85 25.89
CA ILE A 47 -1.64 -8.18 26.13
C ILE A 47 -1.48 -6.99 25.18
N SER A 48 -1.81 -7.16 23.90
CA SER A 48 -1.72 -6.09 22.91
C SER A 48 -2.61 -4.89 23.28
N ARG A 49 -3.82 -5.12 23.82
CA ARG A 49 -4.73 -4.03 24.23
C ARG A 49 -4.23 -3.22 25.41
N THR A 50 -3.33 -3.77 26.25
CA THR A 50 -2.68 -3.01 27.33
C THR A 50 -1.76 -1.91 26.78
N VAL A 51 -1.26 -2.07 25.56
CA VAL A 51 -0.36 -1.11 24.89
C VAL A 51 -1.14 0.08 24.32
N SER A 52 -2.32 -0.17 23.75
CA SER A 52 -3.18 0.89 23.22
C SER A 52 -4.62 0.40 23.06
N ARG A 53 -5.60 1.26 23.34
CA ARG A 53 -7.01 0.98 23.04
C ARG A 53 -7.34 0.92 21.53
N PHE A 54 -6.42 1.36 20.66
CA PHE A 54 -6.62 1.40 19.21
C PHE A 54 -5.91 0.27 18.46
N ILE A 55 -5.19 -0.60 19.20
CA ILE A 55 -4.54 -1.76 18.62
C ILE A 55 -5.35 -3.02 18.94
N GLU A 56 -5.47 -3.88 17.95
CA GLU A 56 -6.07 -5.21 18.10
C GLU A 56 -5.20 -6.22 17.37
N LEU A 57 -4.77 -7.28 18.04
CA LEU A 57 -4.10 -8.41 17.38
C LEU A 57 -5.15 -9.24 16.65
N ILE A 58 -5.09 -9.25 15.32
CA ILE A 58 -6.08 -9.93 14.46
C ILE A 58 -5.54 -11.20 13.81
N GLY A 59 -4.23 -11.44 13.91
CA GLY A 59 -3.63 -12.64 13.35
C GLY A 59 -2.16 -12.79 13.71
N VAL A 60 -1.71 -14.04 13.66
CA VAL A 60 -0.30 -14.41 13.78
C VAL A 60 0.04 -15.35 12.63
N ARG A 61 1.17 -15.11 11.98
CA ARG A 61 1.74 -15.95 10.93
C ARG A 61 3.15 -16.33 11.34
N HIS A 62 3.65 -17.46 10.85
CA HIS A 62 5.01 -17.86 11.13
C HIS A 62 5.68 -18.53 9.94
N GLU A 63 7.01 -18.45 9.91
CA GLU A 63 7.89 -19.26 9.07
C GLU A 63 9.00 -19.84 9.94
N ILE A 64 9.44 -21.04 9.60
CA ILE A 64 10.56 -21.70 10.29
C ILE A 64 11.64 -22.00 9.26
N THR A 65 12.88 -21.69 9.61
CA THR A 65 14.05 -22.04 8.80
C THR A 65 15.19 -22.38 9.74
N ALA A 66 15.64 -23.64 9.72
CA ALA A 66 16.51 -24.20 10.75
C ALA A 66 15.87 -24.09 12.15
N ASP A 67 16.64 -23.67 13.13
CA ASP A 67 16.25 -23.37 14.51
C ASP A 67 15.62 -21.96 14.67
N LEU A 68 15.40 -21.24 13.57
CA LEU A 68 14.85 -19.89 13.58
C LEU A 68 13.34 -19.89 13.34
N LEU A 69 12.61 -19.18 14.20
CA LEU A 69 11.17 -18.93 14.10
C LEU A 69 10.92 -17.44 13.83
N PHE A 70 10.35 -17.14 12.67
CA PHE A 70 9.91 -15.79 12.29
C PHE A 70 8.42 -15.66 12.59
N VAL A 71 8.04 -14.84 13.55
CA VAL A 71 6.63 -14.63 13.93
C VAL A 71 6.17 -13.27 13.43
N ARG A 72 5.16 -13.24 12.55
CA ARG A 72 4.55 -12.03 11.99
C ARG A 72 3.20 -11.78 12.66
N PHE A 73 3.15 -10.76 13.51
CA PHE A 73 1.93 -10.28 14.14
C PHE A 73 1.20 -9.31 13.19
N GLU A 74 -0.12 -9.46 13.11
CA GLU A 74 -1.02 -8.63 12.31
C GLU A 74 -1.97 -7.87 13.23
N PHE A 75 -2.04 -6.54 13.07
CA PHE A 75 -2.82 -5.67 13.94
C PHE A 75 -3.74 -4.72 13.17
N THR A 76 -4.87 -4.35 13.76
CA THR A 76 -5.53 -3.07 13.41
C THR A 76 -4.92 -1.93 14.23
N THR A 77 -4.94 -0.70 13.72
CA THR A 77 -4.23 0.45 14.34
C THR A 77 -5.05 1.74 14.34
N GLY A 78 -6.37 1.64 14.17
CA GLY A 78 -7.26 2.78 13.99
C GLY A 78 -6.77 3.73 12.89
N ASP A 79 -6.71 5.03 13.21
CA ASP A 79 -6.34 6.08 12.26
C ASP A 79 -4.83 6.31 12.11
N ALA A 80 -4.00 5.63 12.90
CA ALA A 80 -2.56 5.71 12.78
C ALA A 80 -2.06 4.82 11.64
N ALA A 81 -0.97 5.24 10.98
CA ALA A 81 -0.24 4.35 10.06
C ALA A 81 0.26 3.08 10.77
N GLY A 82 0.60 3.20 12.06
CA GLY A 82 0.71 2.07 12.97
C GLY A 82 2.13 1.59 13.28
N HIS A 83 3.18 2.05 12.59
CA HIS A 83 4.55 1.52 12.76
C HIS A 83 5.02 1.44 14.20
N ASN A 84 4.90 2.52 14.97
CA ASN A 84 5.35 2.56 16.36
C ASN A 84 4.44 1.73 17.27
N MET A 85 3.12 1.80 17.03
CA MET A 85 2.11 1.09 17.79
C MET A 85 2.29 -0.43 17.69
N VAL A 86 2.49 -0.97 16.48
CA VAL A 86 2.73 -2.40 16.28
C VAL A 86 4.10 -2.86 16.75
N THR A 87 5.09 -1.95 16.77
CA THR A 87 6.43 -2.28 17.29
C THR A 87 6.37 -2.42 18.81
N LEU A 88 5.71 -1.49 19.49
CA LEU A 88 5.53 -1.55 20.93
C LEU A 88 4.70 -2.76 21.36
N ALA A 89 3.63 -3.08 20.62
CA ALA A 89 2.86 -4.29 20.88
C ALA A 89 3.68 -5.56 20.65
N ALA A 90 4.39 -5.67 19.54
CA ALA A 90 5.25 -6.83 19.27
C ALA A 90 6.36 -7.01 20.31
N ASP A 91 6.89 -5.92 20.88
CA ASP A 91 7.89 -5.97 21.95
C ASP A 91 7.32 -6.56 23.26
N ALA A 92 6.11 -6.13 23.64
CA ALA A 92 5.39 -6.70 24.78
C ALA A 92 5.05 -8.19 24.56
N LEU A 93 4.59 -8.54 23.36
CA LEU A 93 4.30 -9.93 22.99
C LEU A 93 5.56 -10.80 22.99
N LEU A 94 6.65 -10.33 22.37
CA LEU A 94 7.92 -11.04 22.34
C LEU A 94 8.44 -11.28 23.75
N SER A 95 8.42 -10.23 24.59
CA SER A 95 8.79 -10.36 26.00
C SER A 95 7.96 -11.44 26.70
N HIS A 96 6.64 -11.41 26.57
CA HIS A 96 5.77 -12.43 27.16
C HIS A 96 6.07 -13.85 26.65
N LEU A 97 6.29 -14.02 25.34
CA LEU A 97 6.60 -15.31 24.75
C LEU A 97 7.92 -15.88 25.28
N LEU A 98 8.96 -15.06 25.36
CA LEU A 98 10.27 -15.47 25.89
C LEU A 98 10.21 -15.93 27.36
N HIS A 99 9.24 -15.45 28.14
CA HIS A 99 9.05 -15.88 29.53
C HIS A 99 8.19 -17.14 29.67
N THR A 100 7.31 -17.41 28.71
CA THR A 100 6.24 -18.42 28.87
C THR A 100 6.35 -19.61 27.93
N VAL A 101 7.06 -19.47 26.81
CA VAL A 101 7.31 -20.55 25.86
C VAL A 101 8.71 -21.12 26.13
N PRO A 102 8.84 -22.40 26.50
CA PRO A 102 10.13 -23.00 26.78
C PRO A 102 10.93 -23.24 25.50
N GLY A 103 12.27 -23.21 25.62
CA GLY A 103 13.17 -23.59 24.52
C GLY A 103 13.37 -22.53 23.44
N ILE A 104 12.92 -21.29 23.68
CA ILE A 104 13.14 -20.16 22.77
C ILE A 104 13.96 -19.04 23.42
N SER A 105 14.70 -18.29 22.61
CA SER A 105 15.49 -17.12 22.97
C SER A 105 15.29 -15.96 21.99
N TYR A 106 15.65 -14.75 22.42
CA TYR A 106 15.54 -13.54 21.61
C TYR A 106 16.49 -13.58 20.41
N GLY A 107 15.98 -13.36 19.21
CA GLY A 107 16.80 -13.07 18.02
C GLY A 107 16.72 -11.60 17.61
N SER A 108 15.53 -11.09 17.29
CA SER A 108 15.33 -9.67 16.91
C SER A 108 13.88 -9.21 17.02
N ILE A 109 13.66 -7.96 17.44
CA ILE A 109 12.35 -7.27 17.35
C ILE A 109 11.87 -7.06 15.89
N SER A 110 12.76 -7.17 14.90
CA SER A 110 12.44 -6.98 13.48
C SER A 110 13.10 -8.06 12.61
N GLY A 111 12.44 -9.21 12.47
CA GLY A 111 12.91 -10.34 11.64
C GLY A 111 12.78 -10.15 10.12
N ASN A 112 12.55 -8.93 9.62
CA ASN A 112 12.31 -8.63 8.19
C ASN A 112 11.16 -9.39 7.48
N TYR A 113 10.35 -10.17 8.20
CA TYR A 113 9.17 -10.89 7.69
C TYR A 113 7.86 -10.07 7.80
N CYS A 114 7.93 -8.78 8.19
CA CYS A 114 6.76 -7.91 8.32
C CYS A 114 6.12 -7.54 6.97
N THR A 115 6.75 -6.93 5.98
CA THR A 115 8.13 -6.42 5.85
C THR A 115 8.12 -4.90 5.65
N ASP A 116 8.90 -4.15 6.42
CA ASP A 116 8.88 -2.68 6.41
C ASP A 116 9.94 -2.06 5.50
N LYS A 117 9.54 -1.25 4.51
CA LYS A 117 10.41 -0.49 3.60
C LYS A 117 11.32 -1.37 2.72
N LYS A 118 10.89 -2.59 2.40
CA LYS A 118 11.51 -3.46 1.38
C LYS A 118 10.45 -4.07 0.47
N ALA A 119 10.78 -4.24 -0.80
CA ALA A 119 9.91 -4.88 -1.77
C ALA A 119 9.86 -6.39 -1.49
N THR A 120 8.68 -6.92 -1.14
CA THR A 120 8.51 -8.33 -0.79
C THR A 120 7.22 -8.90 -1.35
N ALA A 121 7.18 -10.22 -1.54
CA ALA A 121 5.96 -10.92 -1.94
C ALA A 121 4.97 -11.04 -0.77
N VAL A 122 5.47 -11.26 0.45
CA VAL A 122 4.64 -11.52 1.65
C VAL A 122 3.64 -10.40 1.93
N ASN A 123 4.05 -9.13 1.76
CA ASN A 123 3.16 -7.99 1.93
C ASN A 123 1.96 -8.08 0.98
N GLY A 124 2.19 -8.37 -0.30
CA GLY A 124 1.11 -8.47 -1.28
C GLY A 124 0.28 -9.77 -1.21
N ILE A 125 0.77 -10.81 -0.52
CA ILE A 125 0.07 -12.09 -0.33
C ILE A 125 -0.78 -12.06 0.95
N LEU A 126 -0.18 -11.64 2.07
CA LEU A 126 -0.82 -11.66 3.39
C LEU A 126 -1.40 -10.30 3.80
N GLY A 127 -1.09 -9.23 3.07
CA GLY A 127 -1.50 -7.85 3.34
C GLY A 127 -0.58 -7.11 4.30
N ARG A 128 -0.37 -5.80 4.07
CA ARG A 128 0.26 -4.85 5.00
C ARG A 128 -0.19 -3.42 4.70
N GLY A 129 -0.64 -2.65 5.68
CA GLY A 129 -1.38 -1.41 5.45
C GLY A 129 -2.81 -1.71 5.00
N LYS A 130 -3.27 -1.01 3.96
CA LYS A 130 -4.62 -1.12 3.39
C LYS A 130 -4.54 -1.69 1.98
N ASN A 131 -5.35 -2.69 1.69
CA ASN A 131 -5.51 -3.28 0.38
C ASN A 131 -6.76 -2.69 -0.28
N ILE A 132 -6.56 -1.90 -1.33
CA ILE A 132 -7.64 -1.19 -2.02
C ILE A 132 -7.62 -1.51 -3.50
N VAL A 133 -8.79 -1.81 -4.04
CA VAL A 133 -9.03 -1.86 -5.49
C VAL A 133 -9.83 -0.62 -5.87
N THR A 134 -9.31 0.16 -6.81
CA THR A 134 -10.07 1.23 -7.48
C THR A 134 -10.38 0.82 -8.90
N GLU A 135 -11.59 1.13 -9.37
CA GLU A 135 -12.03 0.77 -10.71
C GLU A 135 -13.04 1.76 -11.28
N LEU A 136 -13.09 1.86 -12.60
CA LEU A 136 -14.11 2.59 -13.33
C LEU A 136 -14.30 2.00 -14.74
N VAL A 137 -15.42 2.34 -15.35
CA VAL A 137 -15.66 2.16 -16.79
C VAL A 137 -15.69 3.54 -17.43
N VAL A 138 -14.80 3.78 -18.39
CA VAL A 138 -14.71 5.02 -19.16
C VAL A 138 -15.42 4.81 -20.50
N PRO A 139 -16.50 5.56 -20.79
CA PRO A 139 -17.23 5.44 -22.05
C PRO A 139 -16.33 5.67 -23.26
N ARG A 140 -16.57 4.93 -24.35
CA ARG A 140 -15.84 5.01 -25.63
C ARG A 140 -15.59 6.45 -26.08
N GLN A 141 -16.63 7.28 -26.01
CA GLN A 141 -16.54 8.68 -26.44
C GLN A 141 -15.52 9.47 -25.63
N ILE A 142 -15.42 9.23 -24.31
CA ILE A 142 -14.44 9.90 -23.45
C ILE A 142 -13.03 9.35 -23.69
N VAL A 143 -12.90 8.05 -23.94
CA VAL A 143 -11.61 7.46 -24.32
C VAL A 143 -11.07 8.12 -25.61
N ALA A 144 -11.94 8.37 -26.59
CA ALA A 144 -11.56 9.05 -27.82
C ALA A 144 -11.29 10.55 -27.60
N ASP A 145 -12.20 11.26 -26.95
CA ASP A 145 -12.19 12.73 -26.90
C ASP A 145 -11.21 13.29 -25.86
N GLN A 146 -11.02 12.59 -24.73
CA GLN A 146 -10.22 13.09 -23.59
C GLN A 146 -8.90 12.34 -23.43
N LEU A 147 -8.88 11.03 -23.73
CA LEU A 147 -7.66 10.22 -23.66
C LEU A 147 -6.96 10.08 -25.02
N HIS A 148 -7.57 10.60 -26.09
CA HIS A 148 -7.03 10.60 -27.44
C HIS A 148 -6.54 9.23 -27.90
N THR A 149 -7.27 8.17 -27.55
CA THR A 149 -6.89 6.79 -27.84
C THR A 149 -8.11 5.86 -27.95
N THR A 150 -7.89 4.55 -27.87
CA THR A 150 -8.95 3.52 -27.87
C THR A 150 -8.75 2.56 -26.69
N ALA A 151 -9.84 1.97 -26.20
CA ALA A 151 -9.78 1.00 -25.11
C ALA A 151 -8.85 -0.19 -25.46
N ALA A 152 -8.96 -0.74 -26.67
CA ALA A 152 -8.07 -1.78 -27.20
C ALA A 152 -6.58 -1.43 -27.09
N ARG A 153 -6.18 -0.20 -27.44
CA ARG A 153 -4.78 0.23 -27.39
C ARG A 153 -4.28 0.31 -25.95
N ILE A 154 -5.08 0.84 -25.02
CA ILE A 154 -4.72 0.89 -23.59
C ILE A 154 -4.61 -0.54 -23.02
N ALA A 155 -5.60 -1.41 -23.28
CA ALA A 155 -5.60 -2.79 -22.81
C ALA A 155 -4.37 -3.56 -23.32
N GLN A 156 -4.06 -3.43 -24.62
CA GLN A 156 -2.88 -4.05 -25.22
C GLN A 156 -1.57 -3.50 -24.65
N LEU A 157 -1.47 -2.18 -24.45
CA LEU A 157 -0.29 -1.56 -23.84
C LEU A 157 -0.11 -2.04 -22.40
N ASN A 158 -1.20 -2.13 -21.61
CA ASN A 158 -1.14 -2.60 -20.23
C ASN A 158 -0.58 -4.02 -20.16
N VAL A 159 -1.07 -4.95 -20.98
CA VAL A 159 -0.54 -6.33 -21.02
C VAL A 159 0.93 -6.35 -21.44
N ARG A 160 1.29 -5.66 -22.53
CA ARG A 160 2.66 -5.71 -23.06
C ARG A 160 3.68 -5.01 -22.17
N LYS A 161 3.33 -3.86 -21.61
CA LYS A 161 4.23 -3.01 -20.83
C LYS A 161 4.18 -3.35 -19.34
N ASN A 162 3.01 -3.20 -18.72
CA ASN A 162 2.86 -3.34 -17.28
C ASN A 162 2.99 -4.79 -16.84
N LEU A 163 2.41 -5.75 -17.58
CA LEU A 163 2.51 -7.16 -17.20
C LEU A 163 3.79 -7.81 -17.74
N LEU A 164 3.92 -7.96 -19.07
CA LEU A 164 5.03 -8.70 -19.66
C LEU A 164 6.38 -8.00 -19.43
N GLY A 165 6.43 -6.68 -19.61
CA GLY A 165 7.64 -5.90 -19.36
C GLY A 165 8.14 -6.03 -17.92
N THR A 166 7.25 -5.90 -16.93
CA THR A 166 7.62 -6.05 -15.52
C THR A 166 7.97 -7.49 -15.14
N LEU A 167 7.29 -8.49 -15.72
CA LEU A 167 7.63 -9.91 -15.53
C LEU A 167 9.07 -10.18 -16.00
N LEU A 168 9.43 -9.73 -17.20
CA LEU A 168 10.78 -9.88 -17.75
C LEU A 168 11.84 -9.16 -16.90
N ALA A 169 11.48 -8.04 -16.28
CA ALA A 169 12.36 -7.27 -15.39
C ALA A 169 12.49 -7.87 -13.97
N GLY A 170 11.77 -8.96 -13.65
CA GLY A 170 11.80 -9.58 -12.33
C GLY A 170 11.02 -8.81 -11.26
N GLY A 171 10.00 -8.03 -11.67
CA GLY A 171 9.17 -7.29 -10.73
C GLY A 171 8.36 -8.20 -9.80
N ILE A 172 8.35 -7.88 -8.51
CA ILE A 172 7.66 -8.68 -7.48
C ILE A 172 6.27 -8.12 -7.23
N ARG A 173 5.23 -8.84 -7.66
CA ARG A 173 3.81 -8.48 -7.48
C ARG A 173 3.50 -7.04 -7.92
N SER A 174 4.14 -6.61 -8.99
CA SER A 174 3.96 -5.28 -9.58
C SER A 174 3.68 -5.43 -11.06
N ALA A 175 2.67 -4.72 -11.56
CA ALA A 175 2.38 -4.57 -12.97
C ALA A 175 1.68 -3.22 -13.16
N ASN A 176 2.44 -2.14 -13.05
CA ASN A 176 1.97 -0.77 -13.17
C ASN A 176 3.00 0.12 -13.88
N ALA A 177 2.58 1.32 -14.27
CA ALA A 177 3.40 2.28 -14.97
C ALA A 177 4.10 3.24 -14.00
N HIS A 178 3.37 3.87 -13.08
CA HIS A 178 3.96 4.89 -12.21
C HIS A 178 3.23 5.13 -10.88
N TYR A 179 2.78 4.08 -10.21
CA TYR A 179 2.13 4.21 -8.89
C TYR A 179 3.00 5.01 -7.91
N ALA A 180 4.31 4.81 -7.96
CA ALA A 180 5.28 5.52 -7.13
C ALA A 180 5.20 7.05 -7.28
N ASN A 181 5.01 7.57 -8.49
CA ASN A 181 4.97 9.02 -8.72
C ASN A 181 3.74 9.64 -8.04
N MET A 182 2.57 9.02 -8.22
CA MET A 182 1.32 9.50 -7.63
C MET A 182 1.37 9.42 -6.10
N LEU A 183 1.83 8.30 -5.57
CA LEU A 183 1.91 8.09 -4.13
C LEU A 183 2.96 8.98 -3.46
N LEU A 184 4.12 9.24 -4.08
CA LEU A 184 5.14 10.11 -3.50
C LEU A 184 4.59 11.53 -3.29
N GLY A 185 4.00 12.12 -4.32
CA GLY A 185 3.39 13.45 -4.21
C GLY A 185 2.28 13.48 -3.14
N PHE A 186 1.42 12.46 -3.13
CA PHE A 186 0.36 12.33 -2.14
C PHE A 186 0.90 12.19 -0.70
N TYR A 187 1.94 11.39 -0.51
CA TYR A 187 2.55 11.12 0.79
C TYR A 187 3.17 12.40 1.36
N LEU A 188 3.94 13.13 0.57
CA LEU A 188 4.52 14.40 1.00
C LEU A 188 3.45 15.43 1.34
N ALA A 189 2.41 15.57 0.50
CA ALA A 189 1.33 16.52 0.72
C ALA A 189 0.48 16.21 1.97
N THR A 190 0.41 14.95 2.38
CA THR A 190 -0.40 14.49 3.53
C THR A 190 0.44 14.03 4.72
N GLY A 191 1.75 14.32 4.70
CA GLY A 191 2.70 14.06 5.78
C GLY A 191 2.90 12.58 6.11
N GLN A 192 2.72 11.67 5.15
CA GLN A 192 2.99 10.23 5.34
C GLN A 192 4.51 9.96 5.37
N ASP A 193 4.91 8.78 5.84
CA ASP A 193 6.30 8.33 5.71
C ASP A 193 6.59 7.98 4.25
N ALA A 194 7.34 8.85 3.57
CA ALA A 194 7.70 8.70 2.17
C ALA A 194 8.45 7.39 1.87
N ALA A 195 9.15 6.81 2.84
CA ALA A 195 9.88 5.56 2.63
C ALA A 195 8.94 4.35 2.48
N ASN A 196 7.67 4.44 2.89
CA ASN A 196 6.68 3.40 2.60
C ASN A 196 6.32 3.31 1.11
N ILE A 197 6.86 4.19 0.26
CA ILE A 197 6.71 4.11 -1.19
C ILE A 197 7.20 2.78 -1.76
N VAL A 198 8.24 2.18 -1.13
CA VAL A 198 8.80 0.89 -1.55
C VAL A 198 7.73 -0.21 -1.59
N GLU A 199 6.80 -0.18 -0.64
CA GLU A 199 5.74 -1.17 -0.52
C GLU A 199 4.47 -0.70 -1.20
N GLY A 200 4.10 0.58 -1.00
CA GLY A 200 2.87 1.16 -1.54
C GLY A 200 2.86 1.23 -3.06
N SER A 201 4.03 1.28 -3.71
CA SER A 201 4.14 1.26 -5.18
C SER A 201 4.03 -0.14 -5.79
N GLN A 202 4.04 -1.21 -4.99
CA GLN A 202 3.65 -2.53 -5.48
C GLN A 202 2.15 -2.54 -5.74
N GLY A 203 1.74 -3.03 -6.91
CA GLY A 203 0.34 -3.01 -7.32
C GLY A 203 0.17 -3.37 -8.79
N ILE A 204 -1.08 -3.67 -9.16
CA ILE A 204 -1.43 -4.23 -10.47
C ILE A 204 -2.51 -3.37 -11.12
N THR A 205 -2.24 -2.94 -12.34
CA THR A 205 -3.19 -2.27 -13.22
C THR A 205 -3.83 -3.30 -14.16
N VAL A 206 -5.16 -3.27 -14.26
CA VAL A 206 -5.92 -4.07 -15.25
C VAL A 206 -6.67 -3.12 -16.17
N ALA A 207 -6.67 -3.42 -17.46
CA ALA A 207 -7.36 -2.67 -18.48
C ALA A 207 -8.01 -3.64 -19.48
N GLU A 208 -9.29 -3.46 -19.75
CA GLU A 208 -10.07 -4.30 -20.67
C GLU A 208 -10.89 -3.42 -21.61
N ASP A 209 -10.92 -3.81 -22.89
CA ASP A 209 -11.86 -3.27 -23.85
C ASP A 209 -13.20 -4.02 -23.74
N ARG A 210 -14.26 -3.29 -23.39
CA ARG A 210 -15.63 -3.78 -23.26
C ARG A 210 -16.50 -3.09 -24.31
N ASP A 211 -16.45 -3.60 -25.53
CA ASP A 211 -17.14 -3.02 -26.68
C ASP A 211 -16.83 -1.53 -26.86
N GLY A 212 -15.54 -1.17 -26.81
CA GLY A 212 -15.00 0.18 -26.95
C GLY A 212 -15.05 1.04 -25.69
N ASP A 213 -15.81 0.64 -24.67
CA ASP A 213 -15.68 1.21 -23.33
C ASP A 213 -14.44 0.63 -22.64
N LEU A 214 -13.72 1.45 -21.90
CA LEU A 214 -12.53 1.01 -21.18
C LEU A 214 -12.88 0.69 -19.73
N TYR A 215 -12.86 -0.59 -19.36
CA TYR A 215 -12.75 -0.95 -17.95
C TYR A 215 -11.29 -0.80 -17.51
N PHE A 216 -11.09 -0.10 -16.40
CA PHE A 216 -9.76 0.18 -15.87
C PHE A 216 -9.75 0.04 -14.35
N SER A 217 -8.76 -0.65 -13.80
CA SER A 217 -8.61 -0.80 -12.36
C SER A 217 -7.17 -0.75 -11.90
N CYS A 218 -6.99 -0.35 -10.64
CA CYS A 218 -5.71 -0.31 -9.95
C CYS A 218 -5.86 -0.99 -8.59
N THR A 219 -5.07 -2.03 -8.36
CA THR A 219 -5.00 -2.70 -7.06
C THR A 219 -3.75 -2.24 -6.33
N VAL A 220 -3.94 -1.59 -5.18
CA VAL A 220 -2.87 -1.12 -4.28
C VAL A 220 -2.94 -1.95 -2.99
N PRO A 221 -2.25 -3.10 -2.92
CA PRO A 221 -2.39 -4.06 -1.83
C PRO A 221 -1.75 -3.61 -0.51
N ASN A 222 -0.76 -2.71 -0.60
CA ASN A 222 0.18 -2.44 0.50
C ASN A 222 0.19 -0.95 0.93
N LEU A 223 -0.97 -0.30 0.97
CA LEU A 223 -1.03 1.15 1.17
C LEU A 223 -0.94 1.53 2.65
N ILE A 224 0.20 2.09 3.05
CA ILE A 224 0.46 2.48 4.44
C ILE A 224 0.23 3.98 4.61
N VAL A 225 -0.90 4.32 5.20
CA VAL A 225 -1.29 5.71 5.48
C VAL A 225 -1.96 5.84 6.83
N GLY A 226 -1.83 7.02 7.43
CA GLY A 226 -2.53 7.41 8.64
C GLY A 226 -2.95 8.87 8.59
N THR A 227 -3.93 9.22 9.42
CA THR A 227 -4.39 10.60 9.59
C THR A 227 -3.94 11.16 10.93
N VAL A 228 -3.58 10.32 11.90
CA VAL A 228 -2.94 10.74 13.16
C VAL A 228 -1.49 10.25 13.26
N GLY A 229 -0.72 10.83 14.17
CA GLY A 229 0.68 10.48 14.43
C GLY A 229 1.68 11.49 13.85
N ASN A 230 2.92 11.05 13.69
CA ASN A 230 4.02 11.93 13.27
C ASN A 230 3.76 12.57 11.89
N GLY A 231 4.21 13.81 11.72
CA GLY A 231 4.06 14.58 10.48
C GLY A 231 2.65 15.16 10.25
N LYS A 232 1.65 14.75 11.04
CA LYS A 232 0.24 15.16 10.83
C LYS A 232 -0.12 16.49 11.47
N THR A 233 0.73 17.01 12.34
CA THR A 233 0.55 18.29 13.04
C THR A 233 1.14 19.49 12.29
N LEU A 234 1.83 19.25 11.16
CA LEU A 234 2.33 20.33 10.31
C LEU A 234 1.15 21.10 9.69
N GLY A 235 1.17 22.43 9.74
CA GLY A 235 0.00 23.26 9.37
C GLY A 235 -0.53 23.02 7.94
N PHE A 236 0.36 22.82 6.96
CA PHE A 236 -0.06 22.52 5.59
C PHE A 236 -0.65 21.10 5.46
N VAL A 237 -0.12 20.12 6.21
CA VAL A 237 -0.64 18.75 6.24
C VAL A 237 -2.02 18.73 6.87
N GLU A 238 -2.21 19.45 7.98
CA GLU A 238 -3.50 19.61 8.65
C GLU A 238 -4.56 20.19 7.70
N THR A 239 -4.18 21.24 6.97
CA THR A 239 -5.03 21.87 5.96
C THR A 239 -5.42 20.88 4.86
N ASN A 240 -4.45 20.13 4.33
CA ASN A 240 -4.69 19.16 3.28
C ASN A 240 -5.58 18.00 3.76
N LEU A 241 -5.29 17.41 4.92
CA LEU A 241 -6.11 16.34 5.49
C LEU A 241 -7.54 16.80 5.79
N THR A 242 -7.72 18.04 6.26
CA THR A 242 -9.03 18.66 6.46
C THR A 242 -9.79 18.80 5.15
N ARG A 243 -9.15 19.34 4.10
CA ARG A 243 -9.74 19.48 2.76
C ARG A 243 -10.13 18.13 2.15
N LEU A 244 -9.36 17.09 2.43
CA LEU A 244 -9.66 15.72 2.02
C LEU A 244 -10.75 15.06 2.90
N GLY A 245 -11.24 15.73 3.94
CA GLY A 245 -12.27 15.22 4.86
C GLY A 245 -11.76 14.10 5.78
N CYS A 246 -10.46 14.07 6.06
CA CYS A 246 -9.77 13.07 6.87
C CYS A 246 -9.55 13.53 8.33
N ARG A 247 -10.19 14.63 8.72
CA ARG A 247 -10.17 15.23 10.07
C ARG A 247 -11.55 15.29 10.73
N THR A 248 -12.52 14.62 10.14
CA THR A 248 -13.90 14.59 10.65
C THR A 248 -14.03 13.60 11.80
N GLU A 249 -14.89 13.89 12.77
CA GLU A 249 -15.23 12.93 13.81
C GLU A 249 -15.92 11.69 13.18
N ARG A 250 -15.31 10.51 13.38
CA ARG A 250 -15.72 9.22 12.81
C ARG A 250 -15.31 8.08 13.74
N PRO A 251 -15.86 6.88 13.57
CA PRO A 251 -15.31 5.68 14.19
C PRO A 251 -13.80 5.54 13.91
N PRO A 252 -13.01 5.03 14.88
CA PRO A 252 -11.56 4.88 14.70
C PRO A 252 -11.20 4.08 13.44
N GLY A 253 -10.29 4.64 12.65
CA GLY A 253 -9.80 4.04 11.40
C GLY A 253 -10.50 4.54 10.13
N ASP A 254 -11.71 5.08 10.23
CA ASP A 254 -12.46 5.52 9.05
C ASP A 254 -11.81 6.70 8.33
N ASN A 255 -11.14 7.60 9.06
CA ASN A 255 -10.40 8.69 8.43
C ASN A 255 -9.19 8.16 7.67
N ALA A 256 -8.45 7.20 8.24
CA ALA A 256 -7.34 6.55 7.54
C ALA A 256 -7.80 5.73 6.33
N ARG A 257 -8.93 5.03 6.41
CA ARG A 257 -9.53 4.32 5.26
C ARG A 257 -9.93 5.28 4.16
N ARG A 258 -10.57 6.40 4.51
CA ARG A 258 -10.91 7.48 3.57
C ARG A 258 -9.66 8.01 2.86
N LEU A 259 -8.61 8.33 3.62
CA LEU A 259 -7.35 8.81 3.06
C LEU A 259 -6.74 7.80 2.08
N ALA A 260 -6.78 6.52 2.44
CA ALA A 260 -6.28 5.44 1.60
C ALA A 260 -7.06 5.29 0.30
N VAL A 261 -8.39 5.42 0.34
CA VAL A 261 -9.24 5.43 -0.86
C VAL A 261 -8.87 6.59 -1.78
N ILE A 262 -8.64 7.78 -1.23
CA ILE A 262 -8.24 8.96 -2.02
C ILE A 262 -6.86 8.76 -2.65
N ALA A 263 -5.90 8.20 -1.91
CA ALA A 263 -4.58 7.84 -2.45
C ALA A 263 -4.68 6.83 -3.60
N ALA A 264 -5.45 5.74 -3.43
CA ALA A 264 -5.64 4.74 -4.48
C ALA A 264 -6.40 5.29 -5.70
N ALA A 265 -7.35 6.21 -5.50
CA ALA A 265 -8.03 6.89 -6.60
C ALA A 265 -7.07 7.84 -7.36
N THR A 266 -6.16 8.50 -6.64
CA THR A 266 -5.12 9.36 -7.24
C THR A 266 -4.17 8.52 -8.11
N VAL A 267 -3.78 7.34 -7.62
CA VAL A 267 -3.01 6.35 -8.40
C VAL A 267 -3.74 5.98 -9.69
N LEU A 268 -5.03 5.63 -9.61
CA LEU A 268 -5.82 5.28 -10.79
C LEU A 268 -5.86 6.42 -11.82
N CYS A 269 -6.08 7.66 -11.38
CA CYS A 269 -6.12 8.82 -12.26
C CYS A 269 -4.79 9.01 -13.00
N GLY A 270 -3.68 8.95 -12.27
CA GLY A 270 -2.36 9.08 -12.84
C GLY A 270 -2.06 7.95 -13.82
N GLU A 271 -2.34 6.71 -13.43
CA GLU A 271 -2.05 5.52 -14.24
C GLU A 271 -2.84 5.53 -15.55
N LEU A 272 -4.13 5.87 -15.51
CA LEU A 272 -4.98 6.01 -16.69
C LEU A 272 -4.43 7.06 -17.65
N SER A 273 -4.08 8.24 -17.12
CA SER A 273 -3.52 9.35 -17.90
C SER A 273 -2.20 8.97 -18.58
N LEU A 274 -1.27 8.36 -17.84
CA LEU A 274 0.04 7.98 -18.39
C LEU A 274 -0.09 6.88 -19.45
N LEU A 275 -0.91 5.85 -19.21
CA LEU A 275 -1.09 4.79 -20.20
C LEU A 275 -1.75 5.32 -21.46
N ALA A 276 -2.74 6.23 -21.35
CA ALA A 276 -3.34 6.89 -22.51
C ALA A 276 -2.28 7.64 -23.33
N ALA A 277 -1.49 8.52 -22.71
CA ALA A 277 -0.44 9.27 -23.39
C ALA A 277 0.61 8.35 -24.05
N GLN A 278 0.98 7.23 -23.41
CA GLN A 278 1.94 6.28 -23.97
C GLN A 278 1.39 5.44 -25.13
N THR A 279 0.06 5.42 -25.33
CA THR A 279 -0.47 4.82 -26.55
C THR A 279 -0.14 5.67 -27.78
N ASN A 280 0.13 6.97 -27.62
CA ASN A 280 0.40 7.91 -28.71
C ASN A 280 1.92 8.20 -28.82
N PRO A 281 2.56 7.86 -29.95
CA PRO A 281 3.99 8.07 -30.12
C PRO A 281 4.41 9.53 -29.87
N GLY A 282 5.39 9.74 -28.99
CA GLY A 282 5.98 11.06 -28.73
C GLY A 282 5.20 11.96 -27.75
N GLU A 283 3.95 11.63 -27.41
CA GLU A 283 3.10 12.50 -26.57
C GLU A 283 3.68 12.69 -25.16
N LEU A 284 4.17 11.61 -24.53
CA LEU A 284 4.80 11.67 -23.21
C LEU A 284 5.99 12.63 -23.16
N MET A 285 6.89 12.53 -24.14
CA MET A 285 8.08 13.38 -24.19
C MET A 285 7.73 14.83 -24.52
N HIS A 286 6.74 15.04 -25.39
CA HIS A 286 6.23 16.38 -25.68
C HIS A 286 5.65 17.05 -24.44
N ALA A 287 4.83 16.33 -23.67
CA ALA A 287 4.27 16.82 -22.41
C ALA A 287 5.35 17.16 -21.37
N HIS A 288 6.35 16.28 -21.18
CA HIS A 288 7.48 16.56 -20.28
C HIS A 288 8.24 17.82 -20.71
N VAL A 289 8.60 17.95 -21.99
CA VAL A 289 9.34 19.11 -22.50
C VAL A 289 8.56 20.42 -22.32
N GLN A 290 7.25 20.42 -22.56
CA GLN A 290 6.42 21.61 -22.39
C GLN A 290 6.31 22.04 -20.91
N LEU A 291 6.14 21.07 -20.00
CA LEU A 291 5.96 21.35 -18.57
C LEU A 291 7.28 21.67 -17.86
N GLU A 292 8.37 20.99 -18.19
CA GLU A 292 9.70 21.21 -17.58
C GLU A 292 10.37 22.48 -18.08
N ARG A 293 10.16 22.85 -19.35
CA ARG A 293 10.82 24.01 -19.97
C ARG A 293 9.97 25.27 -20.00
N GLY A 294 8.87 25.30 -19.24
CA GLY A 294 7.91 26.40 -19.06
C GLY A 294 8.12 27.58 -20.02
N ASP A 295 7.42 27.55 -21.15
CA ASP A 295 7.27 28.66 -22.11
C ASP A 295 8.53 29.54 -22.34
N GLN A 296 9.73 28.94 -22.47
CA GLN A 296 10.94 29.66 -22.89
C GLN A 296 10.92 30.13 -24.36
N ARG A 297 9.73 30.40 -24.94
CA ARG A 297 9.56 31.01 -26.26
C ARG A 297 9.30 32.52 -26.24
N THR A 298 9.35 33.18 -25.09
CA THR A 298 9.31 34.66 -25.02
C THR A 298 10.51 35.22 -24.29
N LYS A 299 11.67 35.29 -24.97
CA LYS A 299 12.76 36.25 -24.74
C LYS A 299 13.90 35.99 -25.75
N GLY A 300 13.73 36.48 -26.97
CA GLY A 300 14.79 36.44 -27.96
C GLY A 300 14.30 36.69 -29.37
N GLU A 301 13.79 37.91 -29.62
CA GLU A 301 13.79 38.57 -30.93
C GLU A 301 13.22 39.99 -30.74
N ALA A 302 14.12 40.92 -30.42
CA ALA A 302 14.03 42.35 -30.67
C ALA A 302 15.43 42.82 -31.04
#